data_AF-A0A925NM58-F1
#
_entry.id   AF-A0A925NM58-F1
#
_cell.length_a   1.000
_cell.length_b   1.000
_cell.length_c   1.000
_cell.angle_alpha   90.00
_cell.angle_beta   90.00
_cell.angle_gamma   90.00
#
_symmetry.space_group_name_H-M   'P 1'
#
loop_
_entity.id
_entity.type
_entity.pdbx_description
1 polymer ?
#
loop_
_entity_poly.entity_id
_entity_poly.type
_entity_poly.pdbx_seq_one_letter_code
_entity_poly.pdbx_strand_id
1 'polypeptide(L)'
;LGVFLAVPMKRQMINVEKLAFPSGIAAAETLKSLYGQSKEAIVQAHSLVYALAFGAVVGFLGKGEYEFLKLWKIKLPELIPFSATVRGVDLGKMPGFGLEPSALLIGAGMIVGLRVCTSMLAGALLLYFVVGPYIVSINEIAGPEKILKWSLWGGTGLMVTSGLTAFALQWRTILKAFTGIKGNGKTEDSEEEAKLASIEVPMKWLVIGIVPLTIAMVVLEYVAFSINPLLGLFSVVVSGFLALVACRATGETDITPIGAMGKLTQLAYSVLAPSNITTNLMAASVTSNIASSSADLLTDLKSGYLLGANARKQFIAQFLGVFFGTVAVVPAWYLMIPTKAAMEAYNPPSANMWKAVAEALSKGIDYIPPLARMALLIGGLLGIVLAIIEAYAPKKWKPYFPSAMGLGLSWVMPFNNAFAFFIGAVLAFIWSKINKKSADLFVIPVASGAVAGESLICALMAIITAIGALAAASPK
;
A
#
# COMPACT_ATOMS: atom_id res chain seq x y z
N LEU A 1 8.31 -3.13 16.82
CA LEU A 1 7.23 -2.97 17.83
C LEU A 1 5.95 -3.73 17.44
N GLY A 2 5.40 -3.53 16.23
CA GLY A 2 4.19 -4.24 15.77
C GLY A 2 4.25 -5.76 15.86
N VAL A 3 5.37 -6.37 15.44
CA VAL A 3 5.63 -7.82 15.60
C VAL A 3 5.37 -8.32 17.03
N PHE A 4 5.80 -7.57 18.06
CA PHE A 4 5.54 -7.93 19.46
C PHE A 4 4.07 -7.73 19.84
N LEU A 5 3.43 -6.65 19.40
CA LEU A 5 2.01 -6.39 19.67
C LEU A 5 1.07 -7.44 19.05
N ALA A 6 1.49 -8.11 17.98
CA ALA A 6 0.73 -9.21 17.38
C ALA A 6 0.62 -10.44 18.31
N VAL A 7 1.55 -10.65 19.24
CA VAL A 7 1.58 -11.84 20.12
C VAL A 7 0.31 -12.01 20.96
N PRO A 8 -0.11 -11.02 21.78
CA PRO A 8 -1.37 -11.14 22.52
C PRO A 8 -2.58 -11.21 21.59
N MET A 9 -2.53 -10.52 20.44
CA MET A 9 -3.63 -10.51 19.46
C MET A 9 -3.81 -11.89 18.80
N LYS A 10 -2.72 -12.63 18.54
CA LYS A 10 -2.79 -13.98 17.96
C LYS A 10 -3.57 -14.93 18.85
N ARG A 11 -3.30 -14.92 20.17
CA ARG A 11 -4.02 -15.76 21.13
C ARG A 11 -5.53 -15.51 21.06
N GLN A 12 -5.91 -14.23 21.12
CA GLN A 12 -7.32 -13.86 21.11
C GLN A 12 -7.98 -14.11 19.75
N MET A 13 -7.39 -13.60 18.67
CA MET A 13 -8.04 -13.54 17.36
C MET A 13 -7.93 -14.83 16.54
N ILE A 14 -6.86 -15.61 16.72
CA ILE A 14 -6.62 -16.84 15.94
C ILE A 14 -7.03 -18.07 16.74
N ASN A 15 -6.63 -18.19 18.00
CA ASN A 15 -6.93 -19.41 18.76
C ASN A 15 -8.35 -19.39 19.33
N VAL A 16 -8.74 -18.30 20.01
CA VAL A 16 -10.03 -18.21 20.72
C VAL A 16 -11.15 -17.84 19.76
N GLU A 17 -11.07 -16.66 19.14
CA GLU A 17 -12.12 -16.14 18.25
C GLU A 17 -12.13 -16.80 16.87
N LYS A 18 -11.03 -17.47 16.48
CA LYS A 18 -10.86 -18.16 15.19
C LYS A 18 -11.28 -17.29 13.99
N LEU A 19 -10.90 -16.02 14.00
CA LEU A 19 -11.14 -15.09 12.88
C LEU A 19 -10.57 -15.68 11.58
N ALA A 20 -11.20 -15.32 10.45
CA ALA A 20 -10.92 -15.94 9.17
C ALA A 20 -9.49 -15.66 8.71
N PHE A 21 -9.04 -14.40 8.74
CA PHE A 21 -7.83 -13.93 8.05
C PHE A 21 -7.76 -14.53 6.62
N PRO A 22 -8.62 -14.09 5.70
CA PRO A 22 -8.83 -14.74 4.40
C PRO A 22 -7.54 -14.96 3.59
N SER A 23 -6.63 -13.98 3.52
CA SER A 23 -5.33 -14.14 2.86
C SER A 23 -4.47 -15.21 3.51
N GLY A 24 -4.51 -15.33 4.85
CA GLY A 24 -3.81 -16.38 5.58
C GLY A 24 -4.35 -17.78 5.26
N ILE A 25 -5.67 -17.91 5.10
CA ILE A 25 -6.31 -19.16 4.62
C ILE A 25 -5.90 -19.46 3.18
N ALA A 26 -5.97 -18.47 2.29
CA ALA A 26 -5.61 -18.64 0.89
C ALA A 26 -4.13 -19.04 0.72
N ALA A 27 -3.23 -18.43 1.50
CA ALA A 27 -1.82 -18.80 1.53
C ALA A 27 -1.61 -20.23 2.02
N ALA A 28 -2.30 -20.65 3.08
CA ALA A 28 -2.24 -22.03 3.56
C ALA A 28 -2.75 -23.03 2.52
N GLU A 29 -3.85 -22.73 1.83
CA GLU A 29 -4.41 -23.59 0.79
C GLU A 29 -3.47 -23.68 -0.43
N THR A 30 -2.88 -22.55 -0.83
CA THR A 30 -1.88 -22.50 -1.90
C THR A 30 -0.65 -23.34 -1.55
N LEU A 31 -0.15 -23.25 -0.31
CA LEU A 31 0.96 -24.09 0.14
C LEU A 31 0.57 -25.57 0.14
N LYS A 32 -0.63 -25.92 0.62
CA LYS A 32 -1.14 -27.31 0.54
C LYS A 32 -1.24 -27.81 -0.91
N SER A 33 -1.68 -26.97 -1.85
CA SER A 33 -1.76 -27.35 -3.26
C SER A 33 -0.40 -27.47 -3.95
N LEU A 34 0.57 -26.63 -3.56
CA LEU A 34 1.95 -26.66 -4.08
C LEU A 34 2.73 -27.89 -3.58
N TYR A 35 2.54 -28.27 -2.31
CA TYR A 35 3.14 -29.46 -1.73
C TYR A 35 2.31 -30.74 -1.96
N GLY A 36 1.04 -30.61 -2.33
CA GLY A 36 0.28 -31.68 -2.95
C GLY A 36 0.89 -31.95 -4.33
N GLN A 37 1.18 -33.22 -4.64
CA GLN A 37 1.81 -33.65 -5.90
C GLN A 37 0.88 -33.46 -7.13
N SER A 38 0.32 -32.27 -7.33
CA SER A 38 -0.59 -31.97 -8.43
C SER A 38 0.20 -31.42 -9.62
N LYS A 39 -0.09 -31.95 -10.82
CA LYS A 39 0.50 -31.43 -12.07
C LYS A 39 0.19 -29.94 -12.26
N GLU A 40 -0.98 -29.49 -11.81
CA GLU A 40 -1.43 -28.09 -11.94
C GLU A 40 -0.55 -27.11 -11.15
N ALA A 41 -0.13 -27.46 -9.93
CA ALA A 41 0.80 -26.64 -9.14
C ALA A 41 2.15 -26.43 -9.84
N ILE A 42 2.68 -27.46 -10.49
CA ILE A 42 3.94 -27.38 -11.24
C ILE A 42 3.80 -26.45 -12.44
N VAL A 43 2.69 -26.53 -13.20
CA VAL A 43 2.49 -25.65 -14.37
C VAL A 43 2.31 -24.18 -13.92
N GLN A 44 1.61 -23.94 -12.81
CA GLN A 44 1.51 -22.59 -12.24
C GLN A 44 2.88 -22.03 -11.85
N ALA A 45 3.72 -22.82 -11.19
CA ALA A 45 5.08 -22.41 -10.83
C ALA A 45 5.91 -22.05 -12.07
N HIS A 46 5.85 -22.85 -13.15
CA HIS A 46 6.52 -22.52 -14.40
C HIS A 46 5.99 -21.22 -15.03
N SER A 47 4.66 -21.02 -15.05
CA SER A 47 4.08 -19.79 -15.58
C SER A 47 4.53 -18.54 -14.83
N LEU A 48 4.67 -18.64 -13.50
CA LEU A 48 5.22 -17.58 -12.67
C LEU A 48 6.69 -17.31 -13.01
N VAL A 49 7.51 -18.34 -13.18
CA VAL A 49 8.93 -18.20 -13.54
C VAL A 49 9.09 -17.58 -14.93
N TYR A 50 8.31 -18.00 -15.93
CA TYR A 50 8.35 -17.40 -17.26
C TYR A 50 7.89 -15.94 -17.26
N ALA A 51 6.83 -15.62 -16.52
CA ALA A 51 6.36 -14.25 -16.38
C ALA A 51 7.36 -13.38 -15.59
N LEU A 52 8.06 -13.96 -14.60
CA LEU A 52 9.16 -13.31 -13.89
C LEU A 52 10.31 -12.98 -14.83
N ALA A 53 10.75 -13.94 -15.65
CA ALA A 53 11.77 -13.70 -16.66
C ALA A 53 11.33 -12.62 -17.66
N PHE A 54 10.08 -12.67 -18.13
CA PHE A 54 9.53 -11.65 -19.02
C PHE A 54 9.51 -10.26 -18.37
N GLY A 55 9.00 -10.15 -17.14
CA GLY A 55 8.99 -8.88 -16.40
C GLY A 55 10.40 -8.34 -16.18
N ALA A 56 11.38 -9.21 -15.88
CA ALA A 56 12.78 -8.83 -15.73
C ALA A 56 13.36 -8.30 -17.06
N VAL A 57 13.03 -8.93 -18.19
CA VAL A 57 13.46 -8.42 -19.51
C VAL A 57 12.83 -7.07 -19.81
N VAL A 58 11.52 -6.90 -19.58
CA VAL A 58 10.83 -5.62 -19.79
C VAL A 58 11.44 -4.51 -18.92
N GLY A 59 11.66 -4.79 -17.63
CA GLY A 59 12.29 -3.85 -16.71
C GLY A 59 13.72 -3.45 -17.12
N PHE A 60 14.52 -4.44 -17.53
CA PHE A 60 15.89 -4.21 -18.00
C PHE A 60 15.93 -3.37 -19.28
N LEU A 61 15.07 -3.68 -20.25
CA LEU A 61 15.02 -2.97 -21.52
C LEU A 61 14.37 -1.58 -21.41
N GLY A 62 13.44 -1.38 -20.48
CA GLY A 62 12.78 -0.09 -20.25
C GLY A 62 13.63 0.87 -19.42
N LYS A 63 14.08 0.43 -18.24
CA LYS A 63 14.74 1.29 -17.24
C LYS A 63 16.27 1.17 -17.22
N GLY A 64 16.85 0.22 -17.96
CA GLY A 64 18.30 0.10 -18.10
C GLY A 64 18.89 1.24 -18.93
N GLU A 65 19.85 1.97 -18.36
CA GLU A 65 20.55 3.07 -19.05
C GLU A 65 21.91 2.64 -19.64
N TYR A 66 22.02 1.41 -20.14
CA TYR A 66 23.28 0.93 -20.71
C TYR A 66 23.48 1.40 -22.16
N GLU A 67 24.69 1.84 -22.50
CA GLU A 67 25.01 2.36 -23.84
C GLU A 67 24.74 1.35 -24.96
N PHE A 68 25.00 0.06 -24.74
CA PHE A 68 24.74 -0.97 -25.74
C PHE A 68 23.24 -1.11 -26.07
N LEU A 69 22.33 -0.87 -25.12
CA LEU A 69 20.89 -0.91 -25.39
C LEU A 69 20.45 0.23 -26.32
N LYS A 70 21.08 1.40 -26.16
CA LYS A 70 20.87 2.58 -27.02
C LYS A 70 21.48 2.34 -28.41
N LEU A 71 22.70 1.81 -28.46
CA LEU A 71 23.44 1.54 -29.70
C LEU A 71 22.72 0.52 -30.59
N TRP A 72 22.15 -0.53 -29.99
CA TRP A 72 21.43 -1.59 -30.71
C TRP A 72 19.94 -1.32 -30.92
N LYS A 73 19.43 -0.16 -30.46
CA LYS A 73 18.00 0.23 -30.54
C LYS A 73 17.02 -0.79 -29.92
N ILE A 74 17.45 -1.50 -28.87
CA ILE A 74 16.63 -2.50 -28.16
C ILE A 74 15.92 -1.86 -26.93
N LYS A 75 16.25 -0.61 -26.59
CA LYS A 75 15.62 0.11 -25.46
C LYS A 75 14.12 0.27 -25.70
N LEU A 76 13.31 -0.20 -24.76
CA LEU A 76 11.87 0.06 -24.73
C LEU A 76 11.63 1.53 -24.32
N PRO A 77 10.75 2.27 -25.02
CA PRO A 77 10.44 3.64 -24.63
C PRO A 77 9.79 3.66 -23.24
N GLU A 78 10.29 4.54 -22.37
CA GLU A 78 9.71 4.74 -21.02
C GLU A 78 8.29 5.29 -21.09
N LEU A 79 8.00 6.11 -22.10
CA LEU A 79 6.67 6.62 -22.39
C LEU A 79 6.48 6.71 -23.91
N ILE A 80 5.36 6.16 -24.39
CA ILE A 80 4.85 6.39 -25.74
C ILE A 80 3.86 7.56 -25.61
N PRO A 81 4.26 8.80 -25.95
CA PRO A 81 3.45 9.97 -25.67
C PRO A 81 2.21 10.01 -26.56
N PHE A 82 1.12 10.52 -26.00
CA PHE A 82 -0.06 10.89 -26.78
C PHE A 82 -0.06 12.39 -27.05
N SER A 83 -0.63 12.80 -28.17
CA SER A 83 -0.76 14.20 -28.54
C SER A 83 -2.22 14.54 -28.73
N ALA A 84 -2.70 15.49 -27.95
CA ALA A 84 -4.07 16.00 -28.03
C ALA A 84 -4.10 17.42 -27.48
N THR A 85 -4.94 18.27 -28.07
CA THR A 85 -5.15 19.65 -27.59
C THR A 85 -6.62 19.82 -27.25
N VAL A 86 -6.88 20.25 -26.01
CA VAL A 86 -8.25 20.49 -25.52
C VAL A 86 -8.29 21.89 -24.92
N ARG A 87 -9.26 22.72 -25.33
CA ARG A 87 -9.41 24.12 -24.88
C ARG A 87 -8.12 24.95 -25.02
N GLY A 88 -7.34 24.73 -26.08
CA GLY A 88 -6.06 25.42 -26.31
C GLY A 88 -4.91 24.93 -25.42
N VAL A 89 -5.14 23.93 -24.57
CA VAL A 89 -4.12 23.31 -23.71
C VAL A 89 -3.61 22.02 -24.37
N ASP A 90 -2.29 21.94 -24.52
CA ASP A 90 -1.60 20.74 -24.99
C ASP A 90 -1.54 19.70 -23.87
N LEU A 91 -2.28 18.60 -24.04
CA LEU A 91 -2.32 17.48 -23.08
C LEU A 91 -0.98 16.74 -23.04
N GLY A 92 -0.16 16.79 -24.09
CA GLY A 92 1.17 16.19 -24.12
C GLY A 92 2.13 16.79 -23.07
N LYS A 93 1.84 18.00 -22.58
CA LYS A 93 2.59 18.65 -21.50
C LYS A 93 2.08 18.28 -20.10
N MET A 94 0.96 17.56 -20.00
CA MET A 94 0.48 17.05 -18.72
C MET A 94 1.28 15.80 -18.31
N PRO A 95 1.45 15.54 -17.01
CA PRO A 95 2.31 14.46 -16.53
C PRO A 95 1.92 13.07 -17.06
N GLY A 96 2.84 12.42 -17.78
CA GLY A 96 2.66 11.04 -18.22
C GLY A 96 1.47 10.82 -19.16
N PHE A 97 1.08 11.82 -19.96
CA PHE A 97 0.03 11.66 -20.97
C PHE A 97 0.52 10.78 -22.13
N GLY A 98 0.34 9.47 -21.97
CA GLY A 98 0.84 8.46 -22.90
C GLY A 98 0.62 7.05 -22.38
N LEU A 99 1.25 6.09 -23.05
CA LEU A 99 1.33 4.69 -22.63
C LEU A 99 2.74 4.40 -22.09
N GLU A 100 2.83 3.94 -20.85
CA GLU A 100 4.05 3.35 -20.31
C GLU A 100 3.97 1.81 -20.46
N PRO A 101 4.87 1.19 -21.25
CA PRO A 101 4.88 -0.25 -21.46
C PRO A 101 5.55 -0.98 -20.27
N SER A 102 4.99 -0.81 -19.06
CA SER A 102 5.46 -1.47 -17.84
C SER A 102 4.70 -2.77 -17.60
N ALA A 103 5.44 -3.89 -17.55
CA ALA A 103 4.91 -5.20 -17.19
C ALA A 103 4.41 -5.22 -15.74
N LEU A 104 5.01 -4.41 -14.86
CA LEU A 104 4.60 -4.20 -13.49
C LEU A 104 3.20 -3.56 -13.43
N LEU A 105 2.99 -2.43 -14.10
CA LEU A 105 1.70 -1.72 -14.04
C LEU A 105 0.58 -2.53 -14.71
N ILE A 106 0.89 -3.20 -15.82
CA ILE A 106 -0.04 -4.09 -16.52
C ILE A 106 -0.36 -5.32 -15.64
N GLY A 107 0.64 -5.97 -15.05
CA GLY A 107 0.43 -7.09 -14.12
C GLY A 107 -0.39 -6.68 -12.89
N ALA A 108 -0.10 -5.51 -12.30
CA ALA A 108 -0.91 -4.97 -11.21
C ALA A 108 -2.37 -4.75 -11.63
N GLY A 109 -2.61 -4.26 -12.85
CA GLY A 109 -3.94 -4.14 -13.44
C GLY A 109 -4.69 -5.47 -13.56
N MET A 110 -4.00 -6.54 -13.96
CA MET A 110 -4.57 -7.89 -14.04
C MET A 110 -5.08 -8.39 -12.68
N ILE A 111 -4.38 -8.04 -11.59
CA ILE A 111 -4.72 -8.45 -10.22
C ILE A 111 -5.84 -7.58 -9.64
N VAL A 112 -5.75 -6.26 -9.81
CA VAL A 112 -6.69 -5.27 -9.25
C VAL A 112 -8.09 -5.42 -9.85
N GLY A 113 -8.17 -5.80 -11.13
CA GLY A 113 -9.42 -6.15 -11.80
C GLY A 113 -10.18 -4.97 -12.40
N LEU A 114 -11.14 -5.33 -13.26
CA LEU A 114 -11.74 -4.40 -14.22
C LEU A 114 -12.45 -3.21 -13.56
N ARG A 115 -13.22 -3.43 -12.50
CA ARG A 115 -14.02 -2.37 -11.83
C ARG A 115 -13.16 -1.21 -11.34
N VAL A 116 -12.04 -1.51 -10.68
CA VAL A 116 -11.18 -0.49 -10.10
C VAL A 116 -10.40 0.22 -11.21
N CYS A 117 -9.87 -0.53 -12.18
CA CYS A 117 -9.11 0.03 -13.28
C CYS A 117 -9.97 0.86 -14.26
N THR A 118 -11.23 0.48 -14.51
CA THR A 118 -12.16 1.31 -15.31
C THR A 118 -12.49 2.61 -14.59
N SER A 119 -12.72 2.55 -13.27
CA SER A 119 -12.94 3.74 -12.45
C SER A 119 -11.72 4.66 -12.47
N MET A 120 -10.52 4.07 -12.41
CA MET A 120 -9.26 4.79 -12.47
C MET A 120 -9.04 5.45 -13.84
N LEU A 121 -9.32 4.74 -14.95
CA LEU A 121 -9.29 5.33 -16.28
C LEU A 121 -10.32 6.45 -16.43
N ALA A 122 -11.56 6.24 -15.96
CA ALA A 122 -12.60 7.26 -16.03
C ALA A 122 -12.24 8.54 -15.26
N GLY A 123 -11.68 8.40 -14.05
CA GLY A 123 -11.18 9.52 -13.27
C GLY A 123 -9.99 10.23 -13.92
N ALA A 124 -9.07 9.48 -14.54
CA ALA A 124 -7.94 10.04 -15.29
C ALA A 124 -8.42 10.79 -16.54
N LEU A 125 -9.37 10.24 -17.30
CA LEU A 125 -9.95 10.92 -18.46
C LEU A 125 -10.68 12.21 -18.05
N LEU A 126 -11.46 12.17 -16.96
CA LEU A 126 -12.11 13.36 -16.40
C LEU A 126 -11.07 14.43 -16.03
N LEU A 127 -9.96 14.04 -15.39
CA LEU A 127 -8.90 14.97 -15.02
C LEU A 127 -8.20 15.54 -16.25
N TYR A 128 -7.78 14.73 -17.21
CA TYR A 128 -6.93 15.19 -18.32
C TYR A 128 -7.73 15.85 -19.44
N PHE A 129 -8.98 15.46 -19.70
CA PHE A 129 -9.77 16.03 -20.79
C PHE A 129 -10.76 17.11 -20.35
N VAL A 130 -11.16 17.16 -19.08
CA VAL A 130 -12.20 18.11 -18.61
C VAL A 130 -11.64 19.08 -17.58
N VAL A 131 -11.19 18.58 -16.43
CA VAL A 131 -10.80 19.41 -15.28
C VAL A 131 -9.47 20.11 -15.53
N GLY A 132 -8.46 19.39 -15.99
CA GLY A 132 -7.11 19.90 -16.23
C GLY A 132 -7.09 21.06 -17.22
N PRO A 133 -7.63 20.92 -18.44
CA PRO A 133 -7.69 22.00 -19.40
C PRO A 133 -8.48 23.21 -18.88
N TYR A 134 -9.54 22.98 -18.10
CA TYR A 134 -10.29 24.06 -17.46
C TYR A 134 -9.44 24.84 -16.45
N ILE A 135 -8.79 24.14 -15.52
CA ILE A 135 -7.96 24.75 -14.47
C ILE A 135 -6.75 25.50 -15.06
N VAL A 136 -6.15 24.97 -16.13
CA VAL A 136 -5.09 25.67 -16.87
C VAL A 136 -5.65 26.90 -17.59
N SER A 137 -6.82 26.81 -18.23
CA SER A 137 -7.40 27.94 -19.00
C SER A 137 -7.77 29.15 -18.14
N ILE A 138 -8.08 28.94 -16.85
CA ILE A 138 -8.37 30.02 -15.90
C ILE A 138 -7.11 30.55 -15.18
N ASN A 139 -5.91 30.05 -15.54
CA ASN A 139 -4.62 30.39 -14.92
C ASN A 139 -4.55 30.14 -13.40
N GLU A 140 -5.32 29.19 -12.87
CA GLU A 140 -5.26 28.77 -11.46
C GLU A 140 -3.94 28.04 -11.15
N ILE A 141 -3.34 27.39 -12.17
CA ILE A 141 -2.02 26.77 -12.09
C ILE A 141 -1.07 27.34 -13.13
N ALA A 142 0.22 27.42 -12.77
CA ALA A 142 1.25 28.02 -13.62
C ALA A 142 1.52 27.28 -14.95
N GLY A 143 1.04 26.05 -15.09
CA GLY A 143 1.23 25.24 -16.28
C GLY A 143 0.60 23.83 -16.17
N PRO A 144 0.37 23.16 -17.31
CA PRO A 144 -0.24 21.82 -17.37
C PRO A 144 0.58 20.75 -16.62
N GLU A 145 1.89 20.92 -16.50
CA GLU A 145 2.78 20.01 -15.78
C GLU A 145 2.51 19.96 -14.27
N LYS A 146 1.85 20.99 -13.71
CA LYS A 146 1.53 21.07 -12.28
C LYS A 146 0.13 20.55 -11.94
N ILE A 147 -0.62 20.03 -12.91
CA ILE A 147 -2.01 19.61 -12.70
C ILE A 147 -2.15 18.58 -11.58
N LEU A 148 -1.22 17.63 -11.46
CA LEU A 148 -1.25 16.61 -10.41
C LEU A 148 -1.10 17.19 -9.00
N LYS A 149 -0.39 18.31 -8.82
CA LYS A 149 -0.29 18.98 -7.52
C LYS A 149 -1.62 19.60 -7.11
N TRP A 150 -2.41 20.06 -8.08
CA TRP A 150 -3.74 20.63 -7.83
C TRP A 150 -4.78 19.52 -7.62
N SER A 151 -4.79 18.50 -8.49
CA SER A 151 -5.77 17.39 -8.40
C SER A 151 -5.54 16.49 -7.19
N LEU A 152 -4.32 16.48 -6.63
CA LEU A 152 -3.99 15.83 -5.37
C LEU A 152 -5.03 16.11 -4.29
N TRP A 153 -5.54 17.35 -4.19
CA TRP A 153 -6.53 17.72 -3.17
C TRP A 153 -7.86 16.99 -3.34
N GLY A 154 -8.39 16.91 -4.57
CA GLY A 154 -9.62 16.18 -4.85
C GLY A 154 -9.46 14.67 -4.67
N GLY A 155 -8.37 14.09 -5.20
CA GLY A 155 -8.07 12.67 -5.04
C GLY A 155 -7.84 12.27 -3.57
N THR A 156 -7.07 13.09 -2.84
CA THR A 156 -6.82 12.91 -1.40
C THR A 156 -8.12 13.01 -0.60
N GLY A 157 -8.95 14.02 -0.86
CA GLY A 157 -10.26 14.17 -0.21
C GLY A 157 -11.12 12.91 -0.36
N LEU A 158 -11.20 12.40 -1.59
CA LEU A 158 -11.94 11.17 -1.90
C LEU A 158 -11.37 9.95 -1.18
N MET A 159 -10.06 9.71 -1.25
CA MET A 159 -9.43 8.54 -0.63
C MET A 159 -9.42 8.58 0.90
N VAL A 160 -9.25 9.78 1.48
CA VAL A 160 -9.28 10.02 2.94
C VAL A 160 -10.68 9.74 3.47
N THR A 161 -11.69 10.42 2.92
CA THR A 161 -13.06 10.30 3.41
C THR A 161 -13.63 8.91 3.16
N SER A 162 -13.42 8.31 1.98
CA SER A 162 -13.87 6.93 1.72
C SER A 162 -13.23 5.93 2.69
N GLY A 163 -11.93 6.05 2.97
CA GLY A 163 -11.24 5.19 3.94
C GLY A 163 -11.74 5.38 5.37
N LEU A 164 -11.92 6.63 5.82
CA LEU A 164 -12.44 6.94 7.15
C LEU A 164 -13.92 6.53 7.32
N THR A 165 -14.75 6.73 6.28
CA THR A 165 -16.16 6.30 6.29
C THR A 165 -16.26 4.78 6.29
N ALA A 166 -15.49 4.08 5.44
CA ALA A 166 -15.45 2.61 5.44
C ALA A 166 -15.01 2.07 6.81
N PHE A 167 -14.00 2.71 7.42
CA PHE A 167 -13.57 2.38 8.78
C PHE A 167 -14.66 2.64 9.82
N ALA A 168 -15.33 3.79 9.78
CA ALA A 168 -16.42 4.12 10.68
C ALA A 168 -17.61 3.15 10.57
N LEU A 169 -17.91 2.67 9.35
CA LEU A 169 -18.96 1.67 9.12
C LEU A 169 -18.61 0.30 9.74
N GLN A 170 -17.33 0.02 10.01
CA GLN A 170 -16.86 -1.15 10.76
C GLN A 170 -16.94 -0.98 12.29
N TRP A 171 -17.70 -0.01 12.82
CA TRP A 171 -17.81 0.28 14.25
C TRP A 171 -18.08 -0.93 15.15
N ARG A 172 -18.83 -1.94 14.67
CA ARG A 172 -19.06 -3.18 15.42
C ARG A 172 -17.78 -3.96 15.64
N THR A 173 -16.94 -4.08 14.62
CA THR A 173 -15.61 -4.70 14.69
C THR A 173 -14.72 -3.91 15.64
N ILE A 174 -14.73 -2.58 15.54
CA ILE A 174 -13.98 -1.68 16.43
C ILE A 174 -14.38 -1.92 17.90
N LEU A 175 -15.68 -1.90 18.20
CA LEU A 175 -16.17 -2.14 19.56
C LEU A 175 -15.78 -3.52 20.08
N LYS A 176 -15.94 -4.56 19.26
CA LYS A 176 -15.54 -5.92 19.63
C LYS A 176 -14.04 -6.04 19.90
N ALA A 177 -13.19 -5.25 19.23
CA ALA A 177 -11.76 -5.21 19.52
C ALA A 177 -11.49 -4.79 20.97
N PHE A 178 -12.21 -3.79 21.48
CA PHE A 178 -12.06 -3.31 22.86
C PHE A 178 -12.75 -4.22 23.89
N THR A 179 -13.87 -4.86 23.56
CA THR A 179 -14.55 -5.78 24.48
C THR A 179 -13.90 -7.17 24.52
N GLY A 180 -13.30 -7.62 23.41
CA GLY A 180 -12.65 -8.93 23.29
C GLY A 180 -11.38 -9.10 24.12
N ILE A 181 -10.82 -8.01 24.65
CA ILE A 181 -9.73 -8.08 25.65
C ILE A 181 -10.27 -8.51 27.03
N LYS A 182 -11.56 -8.27 27.31
CA LYS A 182 -12.22 -8.64 28.57
C LYS A 182 -13.06 -9.91 28.38
N GLY A 183 -12.44 -11.07 28.64
CA GLY A 183 -13.12 -12.36 28.81
C GLY A 183 -12.31 -13.49 28.18
N ASN A 184 -12.14 -14.66 28.79
CA ASN A 184 -12.70 -15.20 30.01
C ASN A 184 -11.68 -16.21 30.54
N GLY A 185 -11.08 -15.95 31.70
CA GLY A 185 -10.30 -16.96 32.41
C GLY A 185 -11.27 -17.99 32.98
N LYS A 186 -11.50 -19.08 32.23
CA LYS A 186 -11.95 -20.42 32.64
C LYS A 186 -12.76 -21.06 31.50
N THR A 187 -12.12 -21.95 30.75
CA THR A 187 -12.77 -23.10 30.11
C THR A 187 -11.71 -24.17 29.87
N GLU A 188 -11.76 -25.17 30.74
CA GLU A 188 -11.39 -26.60 30.63
C GLU A 188 -10.14 -27.05 29.85
N ASP A 189 -9.29 -27.77 30.60
CA ASP A 189 -8.14 -28.56 30.17
C ASP A 189 -8.38 -29.32 28.86
N SER A 190 -7.57 -29.02 27.84
CA SER A 190 -7.36 -29.92 26.71
C SER A 190 -5.87 -30.00 26.38
N GLU A 191 -5.36 -31.21 26.18
CA GLU A 191 -3.97 -31.45 25.76
C GLU A 191 -3.58 -30.68 24.48
N GLU A 192 -4.57 -30.33 23.64
CA GLU A 192 -4.39 -29.47 22.47
C GLU A 192 -4.02 -28.02 22.85
N GLU A 193 -4.63 -27.42 23.87
CA GLU A 193 -4.24 -26.10 24.36
C GLU A 193 -2.83 -26.11 24.95
N ALA A 194 -2.45 -27.19 25.67
CA ALA A 194 -1.09 -27.34 26.20
C ALA A 194 -0.05 -27.48 25.06
N LYS A 195 -0.36 -28.25 24.01
CA LYS A 195 0.48 -28.37 22.80
C LYS A 195 0.58 -27.04 22.06
N LEU A 196 -0.52 -26.31 21.88
CA LEU A 196 -0.54 -24.98 21.28
C LEU A 196 0.23 -23.95 22.10
N ALA A 197 0.06 -23.93 23.42
CA ALA A 197 0.80 -23.05 24.33
C ALA A 197 2.32 -23.31 24.29
N SER A 198 2.74 -24.56 24.06
CA SER A 198 4.16 -24.92 23.96
C SER A 198 4.86 -24.35 22.73
N ILE A 199 4.13 -24.10 21.64
CA ILE A 199 4.66 -23.50 20.39
C ILE A 199 4.41 -22.00 20.29
N GLU A 200 3.79 -21.38 21.30
CA GLU A 200 3.46 -19.96 21.34
C GLU A 200 4.54 -19.08 21.92
N VAL A 201 4.63 -17.84 21.42
CA VAL A 201 5.55 -16.83 21.94
C VAL A 201 5.21 -16.52 23.41
N PRO A 202 6.17 -16.68 24.35
CA PRO A 202 5.92 -16.41 25.76
C PRO A 202 5.56 -14.94 26.01
N MET A 203 4.57 -14.67 26.87
CA MET A 203 4.22 -13.29 27.27
C MET A 203 5.39 -12.53 27.93
N LYS A 204 6.37 -13.24 28.50
CA LYS A 204 7.60 -12.59 29.00
C LYS A 204 8.39 -11.91 27.89
N TRP A 205 8.41 -12.48 26.67
CA TRP A 205 9.05 -11.87 25.51
C TRP A 205 8.35 -10.58 25.08
N LEU A 206 7.03 -10.48 25.32
CA LEU A 206 6.28 -9.25 25.07
C LEU A 206 6.81 -8.10 25.90
N VAL A 207 6.99 -8.30 27.22
CA VAL A 207 7.48 -7.25 28.13
C VAL A 207 8.94 -6.91 27.80
N ILE A 208 9.77 -7.94 27.60
CA ILE A 208 11.19 -7.79 27.25
C ILE A 208 11.36 -7.08 25.90
N GLY A 209 10.42 -7.24 24.96
CA GLY A 209 10.48 -6.59 23.65
C GLY A 209 9.87 -5.19 23.61
N ILE A 210 8.66 -5.03 24.14
CA ILE A 210 7.91 -3.76 24.03
C ILE A 210 8.63 -2.63 24.76
N VAL A 211 9.11 -2.84 25.99
CA VAL A 211 9.71 -1.76 26.78
C VAL A 211 10.95 -1.16 26.10
N PRO A 212 12.01 -1.94 25.76
CA PRO A 212 13.18 -1.36 25.09
C PRO A 212 12.87 -0.86 23.69
N LEU A 213 11.97 -1.50 22.94
CA LEU A 213 11.58 -1.01 21.61
C LEU A 213 10.76 0.28 21.68
N THR A 214 9.98 0.49 22.75
CA THR A 214 9.28 1.75 22.98
C THR A 214 10.27 2.85 23.29
N ILE A 215 11.23 2.59 24.19
CA ILE A 215 12.31 3.56 24.49
C ILE A 215 13.09 3.89 23.22
N ALA A 216 13.50 2.87 22.45
CA ALA A 216 14.22 3.06 21.19
C ALA A 216 13.40 3.86 20.18
N MET A 217 12.08 3.62 20.07
CA MET A 217 11.20 4.38 19.18
C MET A 217 11.10 5.85 19.61
N VAL A 218 10.90 6.13 20.90
CA VAL A 218 10.82 7.50 21.43
C VAL A 218 12.14 8.24 21.25
N VAL A 219 13.27 7.57 21.50
CA VAL A 219 14.60 8.16 21.25
C VAL A 219 14.78 8.46 19.76
N LEU A 220 14.38 7.56 18.87
CA LEU A 220 14.46 7.78 17.43
C LEU A 220 13.57 8.94 16.99
N GLU A 221 12.34 9.01 17.48
CA GLU A 221 11.41 10.12 17.22
C GLU A 221 11.99 11.48 17.68
N TYR A 222 12.65 11.49 18.84
CA TYR A 222 13.31 12.69 19.35
C TYR A 222 14.54 13.09 18.52
N VAL A 223 15.43 12.13 18.24
CA VAL A 223 16.71 12.41 17.54
C VAL A 223 16.48 12.73 16.06
N ALA A 224 15.64 11.96 15.36
CA ALA A 224 15.47 12.10 13.92
C ALA A 224 14.48 13.21 13.54
N PHE A 225 13.49 13.50 14.40
CA PHE A 225 12.35 14.36 14.04
C PHE A 225 12.06 15.45 15.06
N SER A 226 12.87 15.59 16.11
CA SER A 226 12.72 16.59 17.18
C SER A 226 11.33 16.55 17.84
N ILE A 227 10.73 15.36 17.93
CA ILE A 227 9.43 15.15 18.58
C ILE A 227 9.62 15.15 20.09
N ASN A 228 8.78 15.89 20.82
CA ASN A 228 8.80 15.86 22.28
C ASN A 228 8.63 14.40 22.79
N PRO A 229 9.49 13.91 23.71
CA PRO A 229 9.43 12.52 24.16
C PRO A 229 8.08 12.07 24.72
N LEU A 230 7.31 12.97 25.35
CA LEU A 230 5.96 12.65 25.84
C LEU A 230 4.98 12.45 24.67
N LEU A 231 5.10 13.28 23.64
CA LEU A 231 4.33 13.11 22.40
C LEU A 231 4.77 11.85 21.65
N GLY A 232 6.05 11.50 21.68
CA GLY A 232 6.52 10.24 21.11
C GLY A 232 5.96 9.02 21.86
N LEU A 233 6.03 9.03 23.19
CA LEU A 233 5.44 7.97 24.02
C LEU A 233 3.93 7.83 23.78
N PHE A 234 3.22 8.96 23.68
CA PHE A 234 1.80 8.97 23.34
C PHE A 234 1.53 8.32 21.97
N SER A 235 2.40 8.58 20.99
CA SER A 235 2.34 7.98 19.64
C SER A 235 2.34 6.45 19.76
N VAL A 236 3.28 5.89 20.51
CA VAL A 236 3.43 4.43 20.68
C VAL A 236 2.22 3.83 21.40
N VAL A 237 1.73 4.48 22.47
CA VAL A 237 0.58 4.00 23.25
C VAL A 237 -0.69 3.96 22.39
N VAL A 238 -1.02 5.06 21.70
CA VAL A 238 -2.19 5.14 20.81
C VAL A 238 -2.06 4.13 19.67
N SER A 239 -0.85 3.97 19.12
CA SER A 239 -0.57 3.00 18.07
C SER A 239 -0.86 1.56 18.48
N GLY A 240 -0.64 1.20 19.75
CA GLY A 240 -1.00 -0.11 20.28
C GLY A 240 -2.51 -0.40 20.21
N PHE A 241 -3.34 0.59 20.59
CA PHE A 241 -4.79 0.48 20.50
C PHE A 241 -5.28 0.44 19.04
N LEU A 242 -4.75 1.31 18.18
CA LEU A 242 -5.14 1.34 16.77
C LEU A 242 -4.69 0.09 16.02
N ALA A 243 -3.53 -0.50 16.39
CA ALA A 243 -3.08 -1.77 15.85
C ALA A 243 -4.04 -2.92 16.21
N LEU A 244 -4.61 -2.94 17.42
CA LEU A 244 -5.63 -3.93 17.79
C LEU A 244 -6.84 -3.87 16.85
N VAL A 245 -7.35 -2.66 16.61
CA VAL A 245 -8.49 -2.46 15.72
C VAL A 245 -8.13 -2.86 14.29
N ALA A 246 -6.93 -2.49 13.82
CA ALA A 246 -6.46 -2.85 12.48
C ALA A 246 -6.33 -4.36 12.30
N CYS A 247 -5.73 -5.06 13.27
CA CYS A 247 -5.59 -6.51 13.27
C CYS A 247 -6.94 -7.23 13.22
N ARG A 248 -7.93 -6.73 13.97
CA ARG A 248 -9.28 -7.31 13.94
C ARG A 248 -9.99 -7.09 12.60
N ALA A 249 -9.93 -5.88 12.07
CA ALA A 249 -10.46 -5.56 10.75
C ALA A 249 -9.82 -6.45 9.67
N THR A 250 -8.51 -6.66 9.76
CA THR A 250 -7.77 -7.58 8.88
C THR A 250 -8.28 -9.01 9.03
N GLY A 251 -8.44 -9.51 10.27
CA GLY A 251 -8.94 -10.86 10.53
C GLY A 251 -10.37 -11.12 10.04
N GLU A 252 -11.23 -10.09 10.04
CA GLU A 252 -12.62 -10.20 9.60
C GLU A 252 -12.81 -9.93 8.09
N THR A 253 -12.02 -9.04 7.51
CA THR A 253 -12.27 -8.49 6.16
C THR A 253 -11.10 -8.61 5.18
N ASP A 254 -9.93 -9.07 5.63
CA ASP A 254 -8.69 -9.11 4.86
C ASP A 254 -8.12 -7.73 4.47
N ILE A 255 -8.67 -6.65 5.04
CA ILE A 255 -8.24 -5.29 4.76
C ILE A 255 -7.67 -4.68 6.03
N THR A 256 -6.39 -4.33 5.99
CA THR A 256 -5.74 -3.57 7.06
C THR A 256 -5.99 -2.07 6.85
N PRO A 257 -6.73 -1.37 7.73
CA PRO A 257 -7.10 0.04 7.56
C PRO A 257 -5.94 1.01 7.89
N ILE A 258 -4.73 0.72 7.40
CA ILE A 258 -3.49 1.47 7.70
C ILE A 258 -3.66 2.96 7.41
N GLY A 259 -4.19 3.28 6.21
CA GLY A 259 -4.43 4.67 5.82
C GLY A 259 -5.43 5.40 6.71
N ALA A 260 -6.44 4.70 7.25
CA ALA A 260 -7.43 5.30 8.15
C ALA A 260 -6.82 5.55 9.54
N MET A 261 -6.09 4.57 10.07
CA MET A 261 -5.40 4.67 11.37
C MET A 261 -4.35 5.79 11.37
N GLY A 262 -3.54 5.88 10.32
CA GLY A 262 -2.60 6.98 10.16
C GLY A 262 -3.29 8.34 10.21
N LYS A 263 -4.37 8.52 9.46
CA LYS A 263 -5.13 9.78 9.41
C LYS A 263 -5.82 10.12 10.72
N LEU A 264 -6.30 9.13 11.48
CA LEU A 264 -6.80 9.34 12.84
C LEU A 264 -5.69 9.87 13.76
N THR A 265 -4.48 9.32 13.67
CA THR A 265 -3.33 9.86 14.40
C THR A 265 -2.98 11.28 13.90
N GLN A 266 -3.02 11.55 12.59
CA GLN A 266 -2.82 12.90 12.07
C GLN A 266 -3.85 13.90 12.64
N LEU A 267 -5.11 13.50 12.81
CA LEU A 267 -6.15 14.33 13.44
C LEU A 267 -5.90 14.55 14.93
N ALA A 268 -5.40 13.54 15.66
CA ALA A 268 -5.01 13.73 17.05
C ALA A 268 -3.84 14.72 17.18
N TYR A 269 -2.82 14.55 16.35
CA TYR A 269 -1.62 15.39 16.40
C TYR A 269 -1.80 16.78 15.81
N SER A 270 -2.85 17.04 15.03
CA SER A 270 -3.18 18.41 14.62
C SER A 270 -3.63 19.27 15.81
N VAL A 271 -4.18 18.64 16.85
CA VAL A 271 -4.56 19.31 18.11
C VAL A 271 -3.39 19.30 19.11
N LEU A 272 -2.66 18.19 19.22
CA LEU A 272 -1.58 18.03 20.21
C LEU A 272 -0.27 18.73 19.83
N ALA A 273 0.00 18.88 18.54
CA ALA A 273 1.19 19.53 17.99
C ALA A 273 0.78 20.45 16.82
N PRO A 274 0.02 21.53 17.10
CA PRO A 274 -0.47 22.43 16.08
C PRO A 274 0.70 23.04 15.29
N SER A 275 0.49 23.26 13.99
CA SER A 275 1.49 23.81 13.08
C SER A 275 2.78 22.98 12.88
N ASN A 276 2.88 21.78 13.46
CA ASN A 276 4.05 20.91 13.30
C ASN A 276 3.77 19.73 12.36
N ILE A 277 4.07 19.92 11.08
CA ILE A 277 3.87 18.91 10.03
C ILE A 277 4.71 17.66 10.28
N THR A 278 5.96 17.82 10.72
CA THR A 278 6.87 16.70 10.96
C THR A 278 6.34 15.82 12.08
N THR A 279 5.99 16.39 13.23
CA THR A 279 5.41 15.61 14.34
C THR A 279 4.11 14.94 13.94
N ASN A 280 3.23 15.64 13.21
CA ASN A 280 1.98 15.10 12.70
C ASN A 280 2.20 13.86 11.81
N LEU A 281 3.05 14.00 10.79
CA LEU A 281 3.30 12.98 9.78
C LEU A 281 4.06 11.77 10.36
N MET A 282 5.05 12.01 11.21
CA MET A 282 5.88 10.95 11.75
C MET A 282 5.16 10.13 12.82
N ALA A 283 4.37 10.76 13.70
CA ALA A 283 3.54 10.03 14.66
C ALA A 283 2.53 9.12 13.94
N ALA A 284 1.88 9.63 12.89
CA ALA A 284 0.97 8.84 12.06
C ALA A 284 1.67 7.67 11.34
N SER A 285 2.92 7.88 10.92
CA SER A 285 3.76 6.84 10.33
C SER A 285 4.08 5.74 11.34
N VAL A 286 4.37 6.09 12.60
CA VAL A 286 4.58 5.11 13.68
C VAL A 286 3.33 4.25 13.89
N THR A 287 2.15 4.87 14.00
CA THR A 287 0.87 4.14 14.10
C THR A 287 0.68 3.16 12.96
N SER A 288 0.90 3.61 11.74
CA SER A 288 0.58 2.82 10.55
C SER A 288 1.54 1.66 10.33
N ASN A 289 2.83 1.86 10.61
CA ASN A 289 3.81 0.78 10.53
C ASN A 289 3.59 -0.26 11.65
N ILE A 290 3.23 0.18 12.85
CA ILE A 290 2.90 -0.72 13.96
C ILE A 290 1.67 -1.55 13.61
N ALA A 291 0.60 -0.92 13.13
CA ALA A 291 -0.63 -1.60 12.73
C ALA A 291 -0.38 -2.59 11.57
N SER A 292 0.32 -2.16 10.51
CA SER A 292 0.65 -3.02 9.35
C SER A 292 1.45 -4.23 9.78
N SER A 293 2.60 -4.02 10.43
CA SER A 293 3.49 -5.11 10.84
C SER A 293 2.80 -6.11 11.79
N SER A 294 1.84 -5.65 12.59
CA SER A 294 1.06 -6.53 13.48
C SER A 294 0.08 -7.37 12.68
N ALA A 295 -0.67 -6.75 11.76
CA ALA A 295 -1.67 -7.41 10.93
C ALA A 295 -1.04 -8.41 9.94
N ASP A 296 0.10 -8.04 9.35
CA ASP A 296 0.87 -8.89 8.43
C ASP A 296 1.31 -10.16 9.16
N LEU A 297 1.92 -10.02 10.35
CA LEU A 297 2.33 -11.18 11.14
C LEU A 297 1.13 -12.05 11.58
N LEU A 298 -0.04 -11.48 11.89
CA LEU A 298 -1.22 -12.29 12.20
C LEU A 298 -1.71 -13.08 10.99
N THR A 299 -1.62 -12.51 9.79
CA THR A 299 -1.95 -13.21 8.54
C THR A 299 -1.00 -14.39 8.31
N ASP A 300 0.30 -14.18 8.53
CA ASP A 300 1.31 -15.24 8.46
C ASP A 300 1.11 -16.31 9.53
N LEU A 301 0.83 -15.90 10.77
CA LEU A 301 0.55 -16.80 11.89
C LEU A 301 -0.75 -17.59 11.67
N LYS A 302 -1.74 -17.03 10.96
CA LYS A 302 -2.94 -17.78 10.55
C LYS A 302 -2.56 -18.89 9.57
N SER A 303 -1.80 -18.56 8.53
CA SER A 303 -1.37 -19.57 7.55
C SER A 303 -0.57 -20.68 8.23
N GLY A 304 0.36 -20.30 9.11
CA GLY A 304 1.15 -21.22 9.92
C GLY A 304 0.29 -22.10 10.83
N TYR A 305 -0.69 -21.50 11.51
CA TYR A 305 -1.63 -22.23 12.37
C TYR A 305 -2.40 -23.32 11.58
N LEU A 306 -2.86 -23.02 10.38
CA LEU A 306 -3.58 -23.97 9.51
C LEU A 306 -2.68 -25.09 8.93
N LEU A 307 -1.37 -24.86 8.90
CA LEU A 307 -0.35 -25.80 8.42
C LEU A 307 0.35 -26.54 9.57
N GLY A 308 0.05 -26.24 10.83
CA GLY A 308 0.74 -26.79 12.00
C GLY A 308 2.16 -26.25 12.20
N ALA A 309 2.49 -25.08 11.65
CA ALA A 309 3.79 -24.45 11.80
C ALA A 309 4.00 -23.88 13.22
N ASN A 310 5.27 -23.78 13.62
CA ASN A 310 5.64 -23.25 14.93
C ASN A 310 5.60 -21.72 14.96
N ALA A 311 4.65 -21.16 15.73
CA ALA A 311 4.45 -19.71 15.84
C ALA A 311 5.68 -18.96 16.39
N ARG A 312 6.47 -19.54 17.31
CA ARG A 312 7.72 -18.91 17.79
C ARG A 312 8.72 -18.74 16.66
N LYS A 313 8.89 -19.76 15.81
CA LYS A 313 9.83 -19.70 14.68
C LYS A 313 9.37 -18.65 13.66
N GLN A 314 8.08 -18.57 13.37
CA GLN A 314 7.52 -17.54 12.49
C GLN A 314 7.74 -16.12 13.07
N PHE A 315 7.50 -15.94 14.36
CA PHE A 315 7.77 -14.67 15.05
C PHE A 315 9.25 -14.26 14.94
N ILE A 316 10.18 -15.18 15.23
CA ILE A 316 11.63 -14.92 15.15
C ILE A 316 12.03 -14.60 13.71
N ALA A 317 11.53 -15.36 12.73
CA ALA A 317 11.81 -15.14 11.32
C ALA A 317 11.34 -13.76 10.87
N GLN A 318 10.11 -13.35 11.22
CA GLN A 318 9.58 -12.03 10.89
C GLN A 318 10.39 -10.92 11.58
N PHE A 319 10.73 -11.10 12.87
CA PHE A 319 11.51 -10.11 13.62
C PHE A 319 12.90 -9.89 13.02
N LEU A 320 13.63 -10.97 12.70
CA LEU A 320 14.94 -10.89 12.06
C LEU A 320 14.83 -10.33 10.63
N GLY A 321 13.80 -10.76 9.88
CA GLY A 321 13.54 -10.30 8.53
C GLY A 321 13.36 -8.78 8.44
N VAL A 322 12.63 -8.18 9.39
CA VAL A 322 12.46 -6.72 9.48
C VAL A 322 13.81 -6.00 9.63
N PHE A 323 14.74 -6.56 10.42
CA PHE A 323 16.06 -5.95 10.61
C PHE A 323 16.87 -5.96 9.31
N PHE A 324 17.01 -7.13 8.67
CA PHE A 324 17.75 -7.23 7.40
C PHE A 324 17.10 -6.42 6.29
N GLY A 325 15.76 -6.44 6.20
CA GLY A 325 15.01 -5.62 5.26
C GLY A 325 15.28 -4.13 5.45
N THR A 326 15.32 -3.65 6.69
CA THR A 326 15.64 -2.24 7.00
C THR A 326 17.07 -1.89 6.58
N VAL A 327 18.05 -2.74 6.90
CA VAL A 327 19.46 -2.53 6.54
C VAL A 327 19.68 -2.54 5.03
N ALA A 328 18.90 -3.30 4.26
CA ALA A 328 19.00 -3.32 2.81
C ALA A 328 18.25 -2.14 2.15
N VAL A 329 17.01 -1.87 2.55
CA VAL A 329 16.12 -0.92 1.88
C VAL A 329 16.48 0.52 2.19
N VAL A 330 16.88 0.86 3.43
CA VAL A 330 17.16 2.25 3.80
C VAL A 330 18.35 2.83 3.01
N PRO A 331 19.52 2.17 2.93
CA PRO A 331 20.63 2.66 2.10
C PRO A 331 20.27 2.70 0.62
N ALA A 332 19.59 1.66 0.10
CA ALA A 332 19.15 1.63 -1.29
C ALA A 332 18.23 2.81 -1.63
N TRP A 333 17.33 3.19 -0.72
CA TRP A 333 16.46 4.35 -0.88
C TRP A 333 17.26 5.66 -0.96
N TYR A 334 18.20 5.90 -0.04
CA TYR A 334 19.02 7.11 -0.04
C TYR A 334 19.99 7.18 -1.22
N LEU A 335 20.41 6.04 -1.77
CA LEU A 335 21.23 5.96 -2.98
C LEU A 335 20.40 6.23 -4.24
N MET A 336 19.15 5.75 -4.28
CA MET A 336 18.22 5.97 -5.39
C MET A 336 17.66 7.41 -5.40
N ILE A 337 17.41 7.99 -4.22
CA ILE A 337 16.83 9.32 -4.06
C ILE A 337 17.73 10.14 -3.13
N PRO A 338 18.93 10.56 -3.60
CA PRO A 338 19.88 11.28 -2.78
C PRO A 338 19.51 12.76 -2.59
N THR A 339 18.71 13.32 -3.51
CA THR A 339 18.38 14.75 -3.52
C THR A 339 16.88 14.99 -3.56
N LYS A 340 16.47 16.18 -3.10
CA LYS A 340 15.07 16.63 -3.21
C LYS A 340 14.57 16.64 -4.66
N ALA A 341 15.43 17.01 -5.61
CA ALA A 341 15.09 16.99 -7.04
C ALA A 341 14.78 15.58 -7.53
N ALA A 342 15.56 14.57 -7.13
CA ALA A 342 15.27 13.17 -7.44
C ALA A 342 13.93 12.72 -6.83
N MET A 343 13.60 13.17 -5.62
CA MET A 343 12.32 12.85 -4.97
C MET A 343 11.14 13.48 -5.71
N GLU A 344 11.28 14.74 -6.14
CA GLU A 344 10.25 15.45 -6.91
C GLU A 344 10.02 14.82 -8.29
N ALA A 345 11.06 14.25 -8.91
CA ALA A 345 10.94 13.52 -10.18
C ALA A 345 10.25 12.15 -10.02
N TYR A 346 10.44 11.47 -8.89
CA TYR A 346 9.87 10.13 -8.62
C TYR A 346 8.34 10.15 -8.34
N ASN A 347 7.78 11.31 -7.98
CA ASN A 347 6.35 11.55 -7.68
C ASN A 347 5.63 10.40 -6.91
N PRO A 348 5.88 10.22 -5.60
CA PRO A 348 5.28 9.15 -4.80
C PRO A 348 3.81 9.44 -4.42
N PRO A 349 2.80 8.80 -5.03
CA PRO A 349 1.38 9.21 -4.88
C PRO A 349 0.89 9.11 -3.43
N SER A 350 1.18 7.99 -2.78
CA SER A 350 0.79 7.75 -1.38
C SER A 350 1.46 8.72 -0.42
N ALA A 351 2.77 8.96 -0.56
CA ALA A 351 3.49 9.89 0.32
C ALA A 351 2.98 11.33 0.16
N ASN A 352 2.68 11.74 -1.08
CA ASN A 352 2.09 13.04 -1.37
C ASN A 352 0.71 13.22 -0.72
N MET A 353 -0.14 12.19 -0.75
CA MET A 353 -1.44 12.21 -0.06
C MET A 353 -1.25 12.43 1.45
N TRP A 354 -0.34 11.70 2.08
CA TRP A 354 -0.07 11.81 3.51
C TRP A 354 0.49 13.16 3.92
N LYS A 355 1.42 13.69 3.12
CA LYS A 355 1.94 15.04 3.27
C LYS A 355 0.85 16.10 3.11
N ALA A 356 -0.02 15.97 2.11
CA ALA A 356 -1.12 16.92 1.88
C ALA A 356 -2.08 16.98 3.07
N VAL A 357 -2.43 15.83 3.66
CA VAL A 357 -3.25 15.78 4.88
C VAL A 357 -2.53 16.46 6.06
N ALA A 358 -1.25 16.17 6.28
CA ALA A 358 -0.47 16.81 7.34
C ALA A 358 -0.38 18.33 7.15
N GLU A 359 -0.13 18.80 5.92
CA GLU A 359 -0.10 20.23 5.59
C GLU A 359 -1.46 20.90 5.83
N ALA A 360 -2.57 20.29 5.38
CA ALA A 360 -3.90 20.84 5.59
C ALA A 360 -4.29 20.92 7.07
N LEU A 361 -3.92 19.91 7.86
CA LEU A 361 -4.22 19.86 9.29
C LEU A 361 -3.32 20.78 10.12
N SER A 362 -2.07 21.02 9.69
CA SER A 362 -1.14 21.90 10.41
C SER A 362 -1.23 23.36 9.99
N LYS A 363 -1.43 23.66 8.71
CA LYS A 363 -1.49 25.04 8.17
C LYS A 363 -2.91 25.59 8.06
N GLY A 364 -3.93 24.74 8.24
CA GLY A 364 -5.33 25.09 8.05
C GLY A 364 -5.79 24.98 6.59
N ILE A 365 -7.09 25.00 6.40
CA ILE A 365 -7.73 24.81 5.07
C ILE A 365 -7.47 26.01 4.16
N ASP A 366 -7.23 27.21 4.70
CA ASP A 366 -6.97 28.43 3.93
C ASP A 366 -5.63 28.42 3.19
N TYR A 367 -4.70 27.51 3.55
CA TYR A 367 -3.49 27.24 2.76
C TYR A 367 -3.81 26.69 1.36
N ILE A 368 -4.97 26.08 1.18
CA ILE A 368 -5.37 25.42 -0.06
C ILE A 368 -6.02 26.46 -0.99
N PRO A 369 -5.63 26.51 -2.29
CA PRO A 369 -6.27 27.39 -3.26
C PRO A 369 -7.81 27.23 -3.27
N PRO A 370 -8.59 28.30 -3.48
CA PRO A 370 -10.06 28.25 -3.38
C PRO A 370 -10.70 27.15 -4.23
N LEU A 371 -10.29 26.99 -5.50
CA LEU A 371 -10.81 25.94 -6.37
C LEU A 371 -10.34 24.53 -5.93
N ALA A 372 -9.13 24.42 -5.39
CA ALA A 372 -8.65 23.16 -4.82
C ALA A 372 -9.40 22.78 -3.52
N ARG A 373 -9.87 23.75 -2.73
CA ARG A 373 -10.77 23.51 -1.60
C ARG A 373 -12.11 22.94 -2.06
N MET A 374 -12.66 23.47 -3.16
CA MET A 374 -13.87 22.89 -3.76
C MET A 374 -13.62 21.47 -4.26
N ALA A 375 -12.49 21.22 -4.92
CA ALA A 375 -12.12 19.87 -5.34
C ALA A 375 -11.98 18.91 -4.15
N LEU A 376 -11.35 19.35 -3.05
CA LEU A 376 -11.25 18.60 -1.80
C LEU A 376 -12.64 18.27 -1.21
N LEU A 377 -13.56 19.24 -1.18
CA LEU A 377 -14.92 19.06 -0.68
C LEU A 377 -15.72 18.10 -1.56
N ILE A 378 -15.69 18.28 -2.89
CA ILE A 378 -16.38 17.40 -3.84
C ILE A 378 -15.82 15.98 -3.75
N GLY A 379 -14.49 15.84 -3.75
CA GLY A 379 -13.82 14.56 -3.56
C GLY A 379 -14.23 13.92 -2.23
N GLY A 380 -14.24 14.69 -1.14
CA GLY A 380 -14.67 14.25 0.18
C GLY A 380 -16.11 13.73 0.22
N LEU A 381 -17.05 14.48 -0.34
CA LEU A 381 -18.46 14.08 -0.43
C LEU A 381 -18.63 12.81 -1.28
N LEU A 382 -17.97 12.75 -2.43
CA LEU A 382 -17.96 11.55 -3.28
C LEU A 382 -17.36 10.34 -2.53
N GLY A 383 -16.29 10.53 -1.77
CA GLY A 383 -15.68 9.47 -0.98
C GLY A 383 -16.63 8.89 0.08
N ILE A 384 -17.35 9.75 0.81
CA ILE A 384 -18.38 9.33 1.77
C ILE A 384 -19.50 8.56 1.06
N VAL A 385 -20.06 9.14 -0.01
CA VAL A 385 -21.17 8.54 -0.76
C VAL A 385 -20.77 7.18 -1.32
N LEU A 386 -19.60 7.06 -1.95
CA LEU A 386 -19.12 5.81 -2.51
C LEU A 386 -18.82 4.75 -1.44
N ALA A 387 -18.30 5.15 -0.27
CA ALA A 387 -18.10 4.22 0.84
C ALA A 387 -19.43 3.69 1.41
N ILE A 388 -20.45 4.54 1.52
CA ILE A 388 -21.81 4.12 1.92
C ILE A 388 -22.42 3.19 0.88
N ILE A 389 -22.31 3.52 -0.41
CA ILE A 389 -22.75 2.65 -1.51
C ILE A 389 -22.03 1.31 -1.42
N GLU A 390 -20.72 1.28 -1.22
CA GLU A 390 -19.96 0.03 -1.13
C GLU A 390 -20.42 -0.85 0.04
N ALA A 391 -20.78 -0.24 1.17
CA ALA A 391 -21.25 -0.94 2.35
C ALA A 391 -22.65 -1.52 2.18
N TYR A 392 -23.59 -0.74 1.64
CA TYR A 392 -25.02 -1.07 1.64
C TYR A 392 -25.58 -1.55 0.29
N ALA A 393 -24.88 -1.35 -0.82
CA ALA A 393 -25.38 -1.76 -2.13
C ALA A 393 -25.54 -3.30 -2.22
N PRO A 394 -26.62 -3.80 -2.88
CA PRO A 394 -26.78 -5.23 -3.09
C PRO A 394 -25.63 -5.82 -3.92
N LYS A 395 -25.21 -7.06 -3.60
CA LYS A 395 -24.08 -7.74 -4.28
C LYS A 395 -24.19 -7.75 -5.81
N LYS A 396 -25.40 -7.79 -6.36
CA LYS A 396 -25.67 -7.74 -7.81
C LYS A 396 -25.26 -6.41 -8.46
N TRP A 397 -25.36 -5.30 -7.73
CA TRP A 397 -25.12 -3.95 -8.25
C TRP A 397 -23.71 -3.43 -7.94
N LYS A 398 -23.04 -3.97 -6.90
CA LYS A 398 -21.66 -3.58 -6.53
C LYS A 398 -20.68 -3.52 -7.70
N PRO A 399 -20.67 -4.45 -8.66
CA PRO A 399 -19.73 -4.40 -9.78
C PRO A 399 -19.90 -3.18 -10.70
N TYR A 400 -21.09 -2.57 -10.73
CA TYR A 400 -21.41 -1.44 -11.61
C TYR A 400 -21.13 -0.08 -10.98
N PHE A 401 -20.99 -0.01 -9.66
CA PHE A 401 -20.63 1.24 -8.99
C PHE A 401 -19.14 1.51 -9.10
N PRO A 402 -18.72 2.77 -9.29
CA PRO A 402 -17.31 3.10 -9.41
C PRO A 402 -16.58 2.83 -8.09
N SER A 403 -15.30 2.53 -8.21
CA SER A 403 -14.41 2.35 -7.06
C SER A 403 -13.91 3.72 -6.59
N ALA A 404 -14.13 4.03 -5.32
CA ALA A 404 -13.55 5.20 -4.68
C ALA A 404 -12.02 5.20 -4.79
N MET A 405 -11.38 4.06 -4.54
CA MET A 405 -9.93 3.90 -4.67
C MET A 405 -9.46 4.22 -6.09
N GLY A 406 -10.12 3.66 -7.11
CA GLY A 406 -9.76 3.90 -8.51
C GLY A 406 -9.88 5.37 -8.91
N LEU A 407 -11.02 5.99 -8.60
CA LEU A 407 -11.25 7.42 -8.88
C LEU A 407 -10.25 8.31 -8.14
N GLY A 408 -10.02 8.06 -6.85
CA GLY A 408 -9.09 8.82 -6.04
C GLY A 408 -7.65 8.73 -6.53
N LEU A 409 -7.16 7.50 -6.78
CA LEU A 409 -5.80 7.25 -7.26
C LEU A 409 -5.53 7.95 -8.59
N SER A 410 -6.51 7.96 -9.51
CA SER A 410 -6.35 8.61 -10.82
C SER A 410 -6.10 10.12 -10.77
N TRP A 411 -6.43 10.77 -9.66
CA TRP A 411 -6.18 12.20 -9.44
C TRP A 411 -4.84 12.49 -8.74
N VAL A 412 -4.12 11.45 -8.32
CA VAL A 412 -2.86 11.55 -7.60
C VAL A 412 -1.69 10.95 -8.38
N MET A 413 -1.97 10.19 -9.45
CA MET A 413 -0.95 9.59 -10.31
C MET A 413 -1.03 10.10 -11.77
N PRO A 414 0.07 10.01 -12.52
CA PRO A 414 0.11 10.26 -13.95
C PRO A 414 -0.85 9.38 -14.78
N PHE A 415 -1.24 9.86 -15.97
CA PHE A 415 -2.23 9.19 -16.83
C PHE A 415 -1.78 7.80 -17.31
N ASN A 416 -0.51 7.66 -17.72
CA ASN A 416 0.11 6.40 -18.12
C ASN A 416 -0.08 5.28 -17.09
N ASN A 417 0.00 5.60 -15.79
CA ASN A 417 -0.23 4.61 -14.74
C ASN A 417 -1.67 4.10 -14.77
N ALA A 418 -2.64 5.01 -14.79
CA ALA A 418 -4.06 4.64 -14.88
C ALA A 418 -4.37 3.81 -16.14
N PHE A 419 -3.76 4.18 -17.26
CA PHE A 419 -3.94 3.53 -18.55
C PHE A 419 -3.31 2.12 -18.61
N ALA A 420 -2.08 1.95 -18.11
CA ALA A 420 -1.40 0.66 -18.05
C ALA A 420 -2.16 -0.37 -17.17
N PHE A 421 -2.64 0.07 -16.01
CA PHE A 421 -3.52 -0.75 -15.17
C PHE A 421 -4.81 -1.16 -15.89
N PHE A 422 -5.42 -0.23 -16.64
CA PHE A 422 -6.62 -0.55 -17.42
C PHE A 422 -6.35 -1.60 -18.50
N ILE A 423 -5.23 -1.49 -19.22
CA ILE A 423 -4.80 -2.51 -20.20
C ILE A 423 -4.68 -3.88 -19.52
N GLY A 424 -3.99 -3.96 -18.39
CA GLY A 424 -3.87 -5.18 -17.60
C GLY A 424 -5.21 -5.80 -17.22
N ALA A 425 -6.11 -4.98 -16.69
CA ALA A 425 -7.44 -5.45 -16.29
C ALA A 425 -8.29 -5.93 -17.46
N VAL A 426 -8.19 -5.27 -18.62
CA VAL A 426 -8.86 -5.69 -19.86
C VAL A 426 -8.29 -7.01 -20.38
N LEU A 427 -6.97 -7.19 -20.35
CA LEU A 427 -6.32 -8.45 -20.74
C LEU A 427 -6.82 -9.61 -19.88
N ALA A 428 -6.84 -9.45 -18.55
CA ALA A 428 -7.36 -10.46 -17.63
C ALA A 428 -8.87 -10.71 -17.86
N PHE A 429 -9.65 -9.67 -18.11
CA PHE A 429 -11.08 -9.80 -18.39
C PHE A 429 -11.33 -10.56 -19.70
N ILE A 430 -10.66 -10.20 -20.78
CA ILE A 430 -10.78 -10.89 -22.07
C ILE A 430 -10.35 -12.36 -21.93
N TRP A 431 -9.24 -12.64 -21.25
CA TRP A 431 -8.80 -14.01 -20.98
C TRP A 431 -9.88 -14.80 -20.22
N SER A 432 -10.49 -14.21 -19.19
CA SER A 432 -11.57 -14.86 -18.44
C SER A 432 -12.81 -15.17 -19.28
N LYS A 433 -13.07 -14.38 -20.34
CA LYS A 433 -14.18 -14.59 -21.28
C LYS A 433 -13.86 -15.65 -22.34
N ILE A 434 -12.62 -15.72 -22.80
CA ILE A 434 -12.19 -16.71 -23.80
C ILE A 434 -12.04 -18.09 -23.16
N ASN A 435 -11.33 -18.18 -22.03
CA ASN A 435 -11.09 -19.44 -21.34
C ASN A 435 -11.00 -19.24 -19.83
N LYS A 436 -12.14 -19.41 -19.15
CA LYS A 436 -12.27 -19.25 -17.70
C LYS A 436 -11.35 -20.18 -16.91
N LYS A 437 -11.28 -21.47 -17.29
CA LYS A 437 -10.44 -22.46 -16.59
C LYS A 437 -8.96 -22.07 -16.64
N SER A 438 -8.49 -21.61 -17.80
CA SER A 438 -7.12 -21.12 -17.96
C SER A 438 -6.89 -19.82 -17.18
N ALA A 439 -7.85 -18.90 -17.19
CA ALA A 439 -7.70 -17.61 -16.53
C ALA A 439 -7.61 -17.76 -15.01
N ASP A 440 -8.48 -18.58 -14.41
CA ASP A 440 -8.51 -18.86 -12.98
C ASP A 440 -7.18 -19.50 -12.50
N LEU A 441 -6.51 -20.27 -13.38
CA LEU A 441 -5.24 -20.92 -13.07
C LEU A 441 -4.01 -20.01 -13.29
N PHE A 442 -3.99 -19.15 -14.31
CA PHE A 442 -2.77 -18.50 -14.78
C PHE A 442 -2.72 -16.98 -14.64
N VAL A 443 -3.87 -16.29 -14.52
CA VAL A 443 -3.87 -14.80 -14.45
C VAL A 443 -3.06 -14.31 -13.25
N ILE A 444 -3.30 -14.87 -12.06
CA ILE A 444 -2.58 -14.45 -10.85
C ILE A 444 -1.09 -14.80 -10.94
N PRO A 445 -0.66 -16.06 -11.21
CA PRO A 445 0.76 -16.38 -11.35
C PRO A 445 1.50 -15.54 -12.40
N VAL A 446 0.90 -15.31 -13.57
CA VAL A 446 1.51 -14.52 -14.65
C VAL A 446 1.62 -13.06 -14.25
N ALA A 447 0.56 -12.48 -13.70
CA ALA A 447 0.57 -11.08 -13.25
C ALA A 447 1.56 -10.86 -12.10
N SER A 448 1.57 -11.74 -11.10
CA SER A 448 2.52 -11.70 -9.99
C SER A 448 3.95 -11.89 -10.45
N GLY A 449 4.18 -12.82 -11.39
CA GLY A 449 5.50 -13.02 -12.01
C GLY A 449 5.99 -11.77 -12.73
N ALA A 450 5.17 -11.15 -13.58
CA ALA A 450 5.52 -9.92 -14.29
C ALA A 450 5.86 -8.77 -13.34
N VAL A 451 5.04 -8.56 -12.30
CA VAL A 451 5.27 -7.55 -11.25
C VAL A 451 6.58 -7.82 -10.51
N ALA A 452 6.80 -9.05 -10.06
CA ALA A 452 8.01 -9.42 -9.33
C ALA A 452 9.26 -9.30 -10.21
N GLY A 453 9.20 -9.77 -11.46
CA GLY A 453 10.30 -9.74 -12.41
C GLY A 453 10.80 -8.33 -12.70
N GLU A 454 9.89 -7.42 -13.07
CA GLU A 454 10.26 -6.02 -13.32
C GLU A 454 10.76 -5.34 -12.03
N SER A 455 10.11 -5.57 -10.89
CA SER A 455 10.52 -4.95 -9.63
C SER A 455 11.91 -5.42 -9.17
N LEU A 456 12.19 -6.73 -9.26
CA LEU A 456 13.46 -7.31 -8.83
C LEU A 456 14.62 -6.85 -9.71
N ILE A 457 14.45 -6.83 -11.04
CA ILE A 457 15.52 -6.37 -11.92
C ILE A 457 15.80 -4.88 -11.72
N CYS A 458 14.77 -4.06 -11.51
CA CYS A 458 14.93 -2.64 -11.24
C CYS A 458 15.66 -2.41 -9.91
N ALA A 459 15.30 -3.17 -8.86
CA ALA A 459 15.99 -3.13 -7.59
C ALA A 459 17.46 -3.56 -7.72
N LEU A 460 17.74 -4.65 -8.45
CA LEU A 460 19.10 -5.12 -8.72
C LEU A 460 19.92 -4.08 -9.48
N MET A 461 19.37 -3.47 -10.54
CA MET A 461 20.03 -2.39 -11.28
C MET A 461 20.31 -1.18 -10.37
N ALA A 462 19.36 -0.80 -9.51
CA ALA A 462 19.56 0.27 -8.54
C ALA A 462 20.68 -0.06 -7.55
N ILE A 463 20.73 -1.29 -7.02
CA ILE A 463 21.79 -1.76 -6.13
C ILE A 463 23.15 -1.76 -6.84
N ILE A 464 23.25 -2.27 -8.06
CA ILE A 464 24.49 -2.29 -8.85
C ILE A 464 24.98 -0.86 -9.11
N THR A 465 24.08 0.03 -9.51
CA THR A 465 24.38 1.45 -9.76
C THR A 465 24.88 2.12 -8.48
N ALA A 466 24.22 1.83 -7.36
CA ALA A 466 24.58 2.35 -6.05
C ALA A 466 25.96 1.84 -5.58
N ILE A 467 26.26 0.55 -5.77
CA ILE A 467 27.58 -0.03 -5.47
C ILE A 467 28.66 0.61 -6.35
N GLY A 468 28.38 0.79 -7.65
CA GLY A 468 29.30 1.47 -8.58
C GLY A 468 29.58 2.91 -8.17
N ALA A 469 28.55 3.65 -7.76
CA ALA A 469 28.70 5.02 -7.24
C ALA A 469 29.54 5.07 -5.95
N LEU A 470 29.32 4.14 -5.02
CA LEU A 470 30.09 4.02 -3.78
C LEU A 470 31.56 3.64 -4.04
N ALA A 471 31.82 2.76 -5.01
CA ALA A 471 33.17 2.39 -5.42
C ALA A 471 33.90 3.56 -6.08
N ALA A 472 33.21 4.40 -6.86
CA ALA A 472 33.76 5.60 -7.46
C ALA A 472 33.99 6.75 -6.46
N ALA A 473 33.23 6.78 -5.36
CA ALA A 473 33.33 7.80 -4.31
C ALA A 473 34.39 7.50 -3.24
N SER A 474 35.03 6.34 -3.28
CA SER A 474 36.14 6.01 -2.37
C SER A 474 37.39 6.81 -2.78
N PRO A 475 37.97 7.64 -1.89
CA PRO A 475 39.17 8.41 -2.21
C PRO A 475 40.32 7.44 -2.48
N LYS A 476 41.00 7.64 -3.62
CA LYS A 476 42.31 7.06 -3.90
C LYS A 476 43.38 7.69 -3.02
#